data_AF-A0A2W4K6G6-F1
#
_entry.id   AF-A0A2W4K6G6-F1
#
_cell.length_a   1.000
_cell.length_b   1.000
_cell.length_c   1.000
_cell.angle_alpha   90.00
_cell.angle_beta   90.00
_cell.angle_gamma   90.00
#
_symmetry.space_group_name_H-M   'P 1'
#
loop_
_entity.id
_entity.type
_entity.pdbx_description
1 polymer ?
#
loop_
_entity_poly.entity_id
_entity_poly.type
_entity_poly.pdbx_seq_one_letter_code
_entity_poly.pdbx_strand_id
1 'polypeptide(L)'
;MDYNILIGGAAGQGVETLSSVFEKVLQRNGFKVFSIRDYMSRVRGGHNFVQIRFGDQELFSHADELDGIIALNEETVDLHIGRLKADGFVICDKQVAHADDRVMALPLMEVARRVGNARVSGSAALGAALALLGISATEVEAVYSKIFRPDIARQNAEAVLEGSKLVQPRYNLSLPGDNLSLPKNSLSLPKEGENILINGNQAIALGALAAGCKFYSAYPMTPSTSIMNYLASKMMDAEIVVEQAEDEIAAINMAIGASYAGARAMTGTSGGGFSLMVEGLGLAGMLEVPLVIAEVQRPGPVTGFPTRTEQGDLKFVISASQGEFPRMVI
;
A
#
# COMPACT_ATOMS: atom_id res chain seq x y z
N MET A 1 -15.07 11.52 -12.14
CA MET A 1 -14.67 10.20 -12.71
C MET A 1 -14.20 9.31 -11.57
N ASP A 2 -14.68 8.07 -11.44
CA ASP A 2 -14.38 7.19 -10.29
C ASP A 2 -14.37 5.72 -10.70
N TYR A 3 -13.21 5.07 -10.57
CA TYR A 3 -12.99 3.68 -10.97
C TYR A 3 -12.32 2.90 -9.86
N ASN A 4 -12.71 1.64 -9.71
CA ASN A 4 -12.20 0.75 -8.68
C ASN A 4 -11.74 -0.58 -9.29
N ILE A 5 -10.42 -0.80 -9.29
CA ILE A 5 -9.79 -1.96 -9.91
C ILE A 5 -9.16 -2.86 -8.86
N LEU A 6 -9.45 -4.15 -8.94
CA LEU A 6 -8.84 -5.16 -8.09
C LEU A 6 -7.75 -5.91 -8.85
N ILE A 7 -6.58 -6.06 -8.25
CA ILE A 7 -5.50 -6.93 -8.72
C ILE A 7 -5.34 -8.04 -7.70
N GLY A 8 -5.56 -9.29 -8.11
CA GLY A 8 -5.54 -10.44 -7.20
C GLY A 8 -4.71 -11.61 -7.73
N GLY A 9 -4.21 -12.42 -6.80
CA GLY A 9 -3.49 -13.64 -7.11
C GLY A 9 -2.92 -14.31 -5.87
N ALA A 10 -2.25 -15.44 -6.09
CA ALA A 10 -1.55 -16.15 -5.04
C ALA A 10 -0.30 -15.38 -4.56
N ALA A 11 0.04 -15.54 -3.29
CA ALA A 11 1.28 -14.99 -2.73
C ALA A 11 2.51 -15.41 -3.57
N GLY A 12 3.27 -14.42 -4.03
CA GLY A 12 4.44 -14.62 -4.90
C GLY A 12 4.21 -14.42 -6.40
N GLN A 13 2.97 -14.21 -6.86
CA GLN A 13 2.66 -13.90 -8.26
C GLN A 13 2.93 -12.44 -8.67
N GLY A 14 3.39 -11.59 -7.73
CA GLY A 14 3.76 -10.21 -8.03
C GLY A 14 2.62 -9.19 -7.91
N VAL A 15 1.53 -9.53 -7.22
CA VAL A 15 0.37 -8.63 -6.97
C VAL A 15 0.81 -7.27 -6.43
N GLU A 16 1.65 -7.23 -5.38
CA GLU A 16 2.13 -5.96 -4.78
C GLU A 16 2.93 -5.10 -5.78
N THR A 17 3.87 -5.71 -6.50
CA THR A 17 4.68 -5.01 -7.50
C THR A 17 3.81 -4.44 -8.60
N LEU A 18 2.88 -5.24 -9.13
CA LEU A 18 1.99 -4.82 -10.21
C LEU A 18 1.10 -3.66 -9.77
N SER A 19 0.56 -3.76 -8.56
CA SER A 19 -0.27 -2.73 -7.94
C SER A 19 0.49 -1.43 -7.71
N SER A 20 1.72 -1.49 -7.17
CA SER A 20 2.56 -0.30 -6.98
C SER A 20 2.92 0.39 -8.29
N VAL A 21 3.16 -0.37 -9.37
CA VAL A 21 3.40 0.20 -10.70
C VAL A 21 2.13 0.86 -11.22
N PHE A 22 0.97 0.19 -11.09
CA PHE A 22 -0.30 0.73 -11.55
C PHE A 22 -0.65 2.03 -10.81
N GLU A 23 -0.56 2.05 -9.47
CA GLU A 23 -0.76 3.25 -8.64
C GLU A 23 0.12 4.42 -9.12
N LYS A 24 1.40 4.18 -9.40
CA LYS A 24 2.34 5.21 -9.88
C LYS A 24 2.01 5.70 -11.29
N VAL A 25 1.61 4.80 -12.19
CA VAL A 25 1.17 5.18 -13.55
C VAL A 25 -0.09 6.04 -13.47
N LEU A 26 -1.07 5.66 -12.63
CA LEU A 26 -2.27 6.45 -12.40
C LEU A 26 -1.94 7.85 -11.86
N GLN A 27 -1.10 7.92 -10.83
CA GLN A 27 -0.67 9.20 -10.25
C GLN A 27 0.03 10.10 -11.27
N ARG A 28 0.91 9.54 -12.12
CA ARG A 28 1.63 10.28 -13.17
C ARG A 28 0.71 10.79 -14.29
N ASN A 29 -0.40 10.12 -14.52
CA ASN A 29 -1.46 10.58 -15.41
C ASN A 29 -2.43 11.58 -14.74
N GLY A 30 -2.12 12.06 -13.53
CA GLY A 30 -2.87 13.11 -12.84
C GLY A 30 -4.04 12.61 -12.00
N PHE A 31 -4.25 11.29 -11.89
CA PHE A 31 -5.33 10.75 -11.07
C PHE A 31 -5.01 10.81 -9.58
N LYS A 32 -6.04 11.04 -8.77
CA LYS A 32 -6.01 10.80 -7.33
C LYS A 32 -6.23 9.31 -7.11
N VAL A 33 -5.46 8.70 -6.21
CA VAL A 33 -5.42 7.25 -6.00
C VAL A 33 -5.60 6.94 -4.51
N PHE A 34 -6.45 5.99 -4.19
CA PHE A 34 -6.63 5.42 -2.87
C PHE A 34 -6.61 3.89 -3.00
N SER A 35 -5.72 3.21 -2.26
CA SER A 35 -5.62 1.76 -2.32
C SER A 35 -5.69 1.08 -0.96
N ILE A 36 -6.26 -0.12 -0.97
CA ILE A 36 -6.25 -1.04 0.17
C ILE A 36 -5.58 -2.35 -0.25
N ARG A 37 -4.87 -2.97 0.68
CA ARG A 37 -4.17 -4.24 0.48
C ARG A 37 -4.77 -5.26 1.44
N ASP A 38 -5.17 -6.41 0.91
CA ASP A 38 -5.58 -7.56 1.71
C ASP A 38 -4.60 -8.71 1.46
N TYR A 39 -4.01 -9.18 2.55
CA TYR A 39 -3.17 -10.36 2.57
C TYR A 39 -3.47 -11.20 3.80
N MET A 40 -3.24 -12.50 3.67
CA MET A 40 -3.39 -13.43 4.79
C MET A 40 -2.16 -13.36 5.71
N SER A 41 -2.33 -13.76 6.97
CA SER A 41 -1.22 -13.96 7.91
C SER A 41 -0.39 -15.22 7.57
N ARG A 42 0.10 -15.31 6.33
CA ARG A 42 0.86 -16.42 5.75
C ARG A 42 1.93 -15.87 4.82
N VAL A 43 3.15 -16.41 4.91
CA VAL A 43 4.28 -15.98 4.07
C VAL A 43 4.20 -16.55 2.65
N ARG A 44 3.63 -17.74 2.49
CA ARG A 44 3.44 -18.41 1.18
C ARG A 44 2.03 -18.98 1.08
N GLY A 45 1.49 -18.96 -0.13
CA GLY A 45 0.13 -19.39 -0.43
C GLY A 45 -0.94 -18.43 0.07
N GLY A 46 -2.20 -18.79 -0.19
CA GLY A 46 -3.34 -17.92 0.05
C GLY A 46 -3.56 -16.90 -1.06
N HIS A 47 -4.74 -16.32 -1.04
CA HIS A 47 -5.18 -15.27 -1.95
C HIS A 47 -4.87 -13.90 -1.36
N ASN A 48 -4.15 -13.08 -2.13
CA ASN A 48 -3.86 -11.69 -1.80
C ASN A 48 -4.42 -10.80 -2.91
N PHE A 49 -4.91 -9.62 -2.54
CA PHE A 49 -5.35 -8.64 -3.51
C PHE A 49 -5.03 -7.22 -3.08
N VAL A 50 -4.86 -6.34 -4.06
CA VAL A 50 -4.89 -4.90 -3.85
C VAL A 50 -6.06 -4.36 -4.62
N GLN A 51 -6.83 -3.50 -3.97
CA GLN A 51 -7.90 -2.75 -4.60
C GLN A 51 -7.47 -1.29 -4.71
N ILE A 52 -7.57 -0.74 -5.92
CA ILE A 52 -7.09 0.59 -6.27
C ILE A 52 -8.28 1.37 -6.82
N ARG A 53 -8.75 2.33 -6.02
CA ARG A 53 -9.73 3.32 -6.43
C ARG A 53 -9.01 4.56 -6.96
N PHE A 54 -9.43 5.10 -8.09
CA PHE A 54 -8.82 6.30 -8.66
C PHE A 54 -9.83 7.16 -9.41
N GLY A 55 -9.53 8.45 -9.51
CA GLY A 55 -10.42 9.44 -10.10
C GLY A 55 -9.78 10.81 -10.30
N ASP A 56 -10.61 11.76 -10.72
CA ASP A 56 -10.29 13.18 -10.89
C ASP A 56 -10.47 14.01 -9.61
N GLN A 57 -11.11 13.44 -8.58
CA GLN A 57 -11.39 14.07 -7.29
C GLN A 57 -10.67 13.35 -6.15
N GLU A 58 -10.57 14.03 -5.00
CA GLU A 58 -10.01 13.44 -3.79
C GLU A 58 -10.84 12.23 -3.33
N LEU A 59 -10.13 11.20 -2.88
CA LEU A 59 -10.71 9.93 -2.45
C LEU A 59 -10.38 9.71 -0.97
N PHE A 60 -11.42 9.49 -0.17
CA PHE A 60 -11.29 9.34 1.29
C PHE A 60 -11.53 7.91 1.78
N SER A 61 -11.94 7.00 0.89
CA SER A 61 -12.26 5.62 1.24
C SER A 61 -12.13 4.68 0.05
N HIS A 62 -12.08 3.38 0.35
CA HIS A 62 -12.35 2.33 -0.64
C HIS A 62 -13.85 2.27 -0.98
N ALA A 63 -14.19 1.47 -1.99
CA ALA A 63 -15.55 1.15 -2.40
C ALA A 63 -15.70 -0.36 -2.58
N ASP A 64 -16.89 -0.92 -2.37
CA ASP A 64 -17.08 -2.38 -2.47
C ASP A 64 -17.22 -2.87 -3.91
N GLU A 65 -17.91 -2.09 -4.74
CA GLU A 65 -18.20 -2.42 -6.14
C GLU A 65 -16.97 -2.18 -7.04
N LEU A 66 -16.72 -3.10 -7.97
CA LEU A 66 -15.53 -3.12 -8.83
C LEU A 66 -15.89 -2.78 -10.27
N ASP A 67 -15.07 -1.94 -10.91
CA ASP A 67 -15.13 -1.65 -12.35
C ASP A 67 -14.31 -2.63 -13.17
N GLY A 68 -13.27 -3.21 -12.56
CA GLY A 68 -12.39 -4.15 -13.25
C GLY A 68 -11.59 -5.04 -12.30
N ILE A 69 -11.26 -6.23 -12.78
CA ILE A 69 -10.44 -7.22 -12.08
C ILE A 69 -9.27 -7.62 -12.97
N ILE A 70 -8.05 -7.55 -12.46
CA ILE A 70 -6.85 -8.18 -13.05
C ILE A 70 -6.57 -9.44 -12.23
N ALA A 71 -6.91 -10.60 -12.79
CA ALA A 71 -6.80 -11.90 -12.14
C ALA A 71 -5.55 -12.65 -12.59
N LEU A 72 -4.63 -12.90 -11.66
CA LEU A 72 -3.42 -13.69 -11.91
C LEU A 72 -3.63 -15.20 -11.71
N ASN A 73 -4.78 -15.60 -11.18
CA ASN A 73 -5.24 -16.98 -11.04
C ASN A 73 -6.77 -17.05 -11.09
N GLU A 74 -7.30 -18.27 -11.19
CA GLU A 74 -8.74 -18.57 -11.20
C GLU A 74 -9.44 -18.15 -9.90
N GLU A 75 -8.82 -18.43 -8.75
CA GLU A 75 -9.34 -18.08 -7.42
C GLU A 75 -9.67 -16.58 -7.28
N THR A 76 -8.91 -15.68 -7.91
CA THR A 76 -9.20 -14.24 -7.91
C THR A 76 -10.54 -13.94 -8.58
N VAL A 77 -10.85 -14.60 -9.69
CA VAL A 77 -12.10 -14.41 -10.42
C VAL A 77 -13.26 -14.90 -9.56
N ASP A 78 -13.17 -16.14 -9.07
CA ASP A 78 -14.23 -16.78 -8.30
C ASP A 78 -14.62 -15.98 -7.04
N LEU A 79 -13.62 -15.44 -6.33
CA LEU A 79 -13.83 -14.71 -5.08
C LEU A 79 -14.39 -13.30 -5.28
N HIS A 80 -14.17 -12.67 -6.44
CA HIS A 80 -14.43 -11.24 -6.61
C HIS A 80 -15.41 -10.89 -7.73
N ILE A 81 -15.76 -11.83 -8.62
CA ILE A 81 -16.65 -11.55 -9.74
C ILE A 81 -18.06 -11.14 -9.30
N GLY A 82 -18.51 -11.58 -8.12
CA GLY A 82 -19.77 -11.14 -7.52
C GLY A 82 -19.82 -9.67 -7.14
N ARG A 83 -18.66 -9.00 -7.04
CA ARG A 83 -18.53 -7.56 -6.76
C ARG A 83 -18.37 -6.71 -8.02
N LEU A 84 -18.22 -7.35 -9.19
CA LEU A 84 -17.99 -6.66 -10.46
C LEU A 84 -19.30 -6.08 -11.00
N LYS A 85 -19.26 -4.83 -11.48
CA LYS A 85 -20.40 -4.19 -12.17
C LYS A 85 -20.84 -4.98 -13.41
N ALA A 86 -22.09 -4.78 -13.82
CA ALA A 86 -22.65 -5.42 -15.01
C ALA A 86 -21.86 -5.07 -16.29
N ASP A 87 -21.34 -3.84 -16.38
CA ASP A 87 -20.53 -3.35 -17.49
C ASP A 87 -19.02 -3.39 -17.24
N GLY A 88 -18.59 -3.99 -16.13
CA GLY A 88 -17.17 -4.15 -15.75
C GLY A 88 -16.44 -5.19 -16.59
N PHE A 89 -15.15 -5.39 -16.30
CA PHE A 89 -14.28 -6.32 -17.03
C PHE A 89 -13.42 -7.18 -16.10
N VAL A 90 -13.03 -8.37 -16.57
CA VAL A 90 -11.99 -9.19 -15.95
C VAL A 90 -10.91 -9.47 -16.98
N ILE A 91 -9.65 -9.19 -16.65
CA ILE A 91 -8.49 -9.61 -17.45
C ILE A 91 -7.83 -10.81 -16.76
N CYS A 92 -7.67 -11.90 -17.51
CA CYS A 92 -6.93 -13.07 -17.07
C CYS A 92 -6.17 -13.72 -18.24
N ASP A 93 -5.29 -14.67 -17.95
CA ASP A 93 -4.66 -15.48 -19.00
C ASP A 93 -5.67 -16.48 -19.58
N LYS A 94 -5.50 -16.90 -20.84
CA LYS A 94 -6.30 -17.95 -21.49
C LYS A 94 -6.39 -19.26 -20.71
N GLN A 95 -5.42 -19.55 -19.84
CA GLN A 95 -5.44 -20.73 -18.98
C GLN A 95 -6.47 -20.64 -17.85
N VAL A 96 -6.90 -19.43 -17.49
CA VAL A 96 -7.97 -19.21 -16.52
C VAL A 96 -9.30 -19.29 -17.27
N ALA A 97 -10.01 -20.40 -17.11
CA ALA A 97 -11.30 -20.63 -17.74
C ALA A 97 -12.42 -20.15 -16.82
N HIS A 98 -13.28 -19.25 -17.31
CA HIS A 98 -14.48 -18.83 -16.58
C HIS A 98 -15.59 -18.50 -17.58
N ALA A 99 -16.84 -18.83 -17.25
CA ALA A 99 -17.98 -18.76 -18.17
C ALA A 99 -18.69 -17.38 -18.20
N ASP A 100 -18.14 -16.37 -17.54
CA ASP A 100 -18.77 -15.06 -17.42
C ASP A 100 -18.37 -14.18 -18.60
N ASP A 101 -19.35 -13.55 -19.26
CA ASP A 101 -19.15 -12.76 -20.48
C ASP A 101 -18.26 -11.53 -20.28
N ARG A 102 -18.04 -11.10 -19.03
CA ARG A 102 -17.13 -9.99 -18.68
C ARG A 102 -15.67 -10.43 -18.64
N VAL A 103 -15.39 -11.73 -18.74
CA VAL A 103 -14.04 -12.30 -18.68
C VAL A 103 -13.36 -12.23 -20.04
N MET A 104 -12.25 -11.49 -20.07
CA MET A 104 -11.38 -11.34 -21.22
C MET A 104 -10.16 -12.25 -21.05
N ALA A 105 -10.26 -13.45 -21.62
CA ALA A 105 -9.18 -14.43 -21.64
C ALA A 105 -8.10 -14.07 -22.68
N LEU A 106 -6.99 -13.46 -22.22
CA LEU A 106 -5.93 -12.93 -23.07
C LEU A 106 -4.69 -13.85 -23.12
N PRO A 107 -3.90 -13.86 -24.21
CA PRO A 107 -2.68 -14.67 -24.31
C PRO A 107 -1.50 -14.09 -23.51
N LEU A 108 -1.67 -13.81 -22.22
CA LEU A 108 -0.71 -13.10 -21.37
C LEU A 108 0.60 -13.88 -21.18
N MET A 109 0.49 -15.19 -20.97
CA MET A 109 1.64 -16.09 -20.85
C MET A 109 2.39 -16.24 -22.19
N GLU A 110 1.68 -16.16 -23.32
CA GLU A 110 2.33 -16.16 -24.64
C GLU A 110 3.09 -14.86 -24.88
N VAL A 111 2.56 -13.71 -24.45
CA VAL A 111 3.29 -12.43 -24.44
C VAL A 111 4.56 -12.56 -23.58
N ALA A 112 4.43 -13.07 -22.36
CA ALA A 112 5.57 -13.26 -21.46
C ALA A 112 6.67 -14.16 -22.05
N ARG A 113 6.28 -15.21 -22.79
CA ARG A 113 7.22 -16.08 -23.53
C ARG A 113 7.91 -15.36 -24.68
N ARG A 114 7.19 -14.52 -25.44
CA ARG A 114 7.77 -13.72 -26.54
C ARG A 114 8.80 -12.71 -26.05
N VAL A 115 8.53 -12.07 -24.92
CA VAL A 115 9.47 -11.15 -24.23
C VAL A 115 10.66 -11.90 -23.61
N GLY A 116 10.54 -13.22 -23.43
CA GLY A 116 11.60 -14.06 -22.86
C GLY A 116 11.63 -14.09 -21.32
N ASN A 117 10.55 -13.69 -20.65
CA ASN A 117 10.45 -13.71 -19.19
C ASN A 117 9.05 -14.12 -18.72
N ALA A 118 8.87 -15.35 -18.24
CA ALA A 118 7.57 -15.84 -17.79
C ALA A 118 6.93 -15.02 -16.65
N ARG A 119 7.71 -14.23 -15.90
CA ARG A 119 7.23 -13.43 -14.76
C ARG A 119 6.57 -12.12 -15.16
N VAL A 120 6.62 -11.72 -16.44
CA VAL A 120 6.03 -10.44 -16.90
C VAL A 120 4.60 -10.58 -17.43
N SER A 121 3.96 -11.74 -17.27
CA SER A 121 2.55 -11.94 -17.66
C SER A 121 1.61 -10.97 -16.94
N GLY A 122 1.85 -10.68 -15.66
CA GLY A 122 1.11 -9.65 -14.92
C GLY A 122 1.29 -8.26 -15.55
N SER A 123 2.48 -7.92 -16.02
CA SER A 123 2.76 -6.66 -16.69
C SER A 123 2.03 -6.56 -18.04
N ALA A 124 1.89 -7.67 -18.77
CA ALA A 124 1.02 -7.72 -19.94
C ALA A 124 -0.46 -7.51 -19.59
N ALA A 125 -0.92 -8.09 -18.47
CA ALA A 125 -2.28 -7.87 -17.96
C ALA A 125 -2.53 -6.39 -17.63
N LEU A 126 -1.56 -5.74 -16.98
CA LEU A 126 -1.59 -4.31 -16.68
C LEU A 126 -1.62 -3.46 -17.96
N GLY A 127 -0.86 -3.83 -18.99
CA GLY A 127 -0.91 -3.17 -20.29
C GLY A 127 -2.29 -3.22 -20.93
N ALA A 128 -2.94 -4.39 -20.91
CA ALA A 128 -4.32 -4.54 -21.36
C ALA A 128 -5.29 -3.70 -20.52
N ALA A 129 -5.13 -3.66 -19.19
CA ALA A 129 -5.98 -2.86 -18.32
C ALA A 129 -5.86 -1.36 -18.61
N LEU A 130 -4.63 -0.85 -18.75
CA LEU A 130 -4.37 0.54 -19.11
C LEU A 130 -5.00 0.90 -20.47
N ALA A 131 -4.87 0.02 -21.47
CA ALA A 131 -5.46 0.22 -22.79
C ALA A 131 -7.00 0.21 -22.77
N LEU A 132 -7.63 -0.71 -22.03
CA LEU A 132 -9.09 -0.74 -21.85
C LEU A 132 -9.60 0.57 -21.23
N LEU A 133 -8.85 1.09 -20.27
CA LEU A 133 -9.13 2.34 -19.57
C LEU A 133 -8.75 3.59 -20.37
N GLY A 134 -8.10 3.46 -21.53
CA GLY A 134 -7.61 4.61 -22.29
C GLY A 134 -6.51 5.40 -21.59
N ILE A 135 -5.80 4.79 -20.64
CA ILE A 135 -4.70 5.42 -19.90
C ILE A 135 -3.39 5.19 -20.63
N SER A 136 -2.63 6.26 -20.83
CA SER A 136 -1.35 6.13 -21.50
C SER A 136 -0.35 5.35 -20.64
N ALA A 137 0.27 4.33 -21.24
CA ALA A 137 1.39 3.60 -20.66
C ALA A 137 2.74 4.33 -20.81
N THR A 138 2.73 5.61 -21.22
CA THR A 138 3.93 6.44 -21.26
C THR A 138 4.60 6.44 -19.88
N GLU A 139 5.93 6.38 -19.85
CA GLU A 139 6.77 6.34 -18.64
C GLU A 139 6.72 5.07 -17.78
N VAL A 140 5.98 4.02 -18.17
CA VAL A 140 5.94 2.77 -17.39
C VAL A 140 7.35 2.16 -17.20
N GLU A 141 8.23 2.30 -18.20
CA GLU A 141 9.64 1.89 -18.09
C GLU A 141 10.39 2.67 -17.01
N ALA A 142 10.14 3.98 -16.89
CA ALA A 142 10.76 4.80 -15.86
C ALA A 142 10.30 4.39 -14.46
N VAL A 143 9.02 3.99 -14.32
CA VAL A 143 8.48 3.44 -13.06
C VAL A 143 9.14 2.11 -12.72
N TYR A 144 9.24 1.18 -13.68
CA TYR A 144 9.91 -0.10 -13.47
C TYR A 144 11.40 0.04 -13.20
N SER A 145 12.07 1.03 -13.80
CA SER A 145 13.51 1.28 -13.61
C SER A 145 13.86 1.74 -12.18
N LYS A 146 12.87 2.23 -11.41
CA LYS A 146 13.04 2.52 -9.98
C LYS A 146 12.94 1.27 -9.09
N ILE A 147 12.41 0.17 -9.62
CA ILE A 147 12.13 -1.07 -8.87
C ILE A 147 13.12 -2.17 -9.26
N PHE A 148 13.43 -2.27 -10.54
CA PHE A 148 14.22 -3.34 -11.11
C PHE A 148 15.47 -2.82 -11.81
N ARG A 149 16.46 -3.71 -11.94
CA ARG A 149 17.60 -3.50 -12.82
C ARG A 149 17.17 -3.28 -14.28
N PRO A 150 17.97 -2.56 -15.10
CA PRO A 150 17.53 -2.06 -16.41
C PRO A 150 16.99 -3.12 -17.39
N ASP A 151 17.58 -4.31 -17.45
CA ASP A 151 17.14 -5.40 -18.32
C ASP A 151 15.74 -5.92 -17.96
N ILE A 152 15.48 -6.11 -16.66
CA ILE A 152 14.18 -6.56 -16.17
C ILE A 152 13.13 -5.44 -16.30
N ALA A 153 13.52 -4.19 -16.09
CA ALA A 153 12.63 -3.04 -16.28
C ALA A 153 12.15 -2.93 -17.74
N ARG A 154 13.06 -3.08 -18.71
CA ARG A 154 12.73 -3.10 -20.15
C ARG A 154 11.79 -4.24 -20.51
N GLN A 155 12.06 -5.46 -20.05
CA GLN A 155 11.18 -6.61 -20.30
C GLN A 155 9.76 -6.38 -19.77
N ASN A 156 9.63 -5.79 -18.57
CA ASN A 156 8.31 -5.47 -18.02
C ASN A 156 7.60 -4.38 -18.83
N ALA A 157 8.31 -3.33 -19.23
CA ALA A 157 7.76 -2.27 -20.07
C ALA A 157 7.32 -2.79 -21.45
N GLU A 158 8.14 -3.64 -22.08
CA GLU A 158 7.79 -4.31 -23.34
C GLU A 158 6.54 -5.17 -23.19
N ALA A 159 6.41 -5.92 -22.10
CA ALA A 159 5.22 -6.71 -21.83
C ALA A 159 3.96 -5.85 -21.68
N VAL A 160 4.05 -4.68 -21.02
CA VAL A 160 2.95 -3.70 -20.94
C VAL A 160 2.56 -3.23 -22.34
N LEU A 161 3.53 -2.90 -23.20
CA LEU A 161 3.27 -2.45 -24.58
C LEU A 161 2.69 -3.55 -25.47
N GLU A 162 3.09 -4.80 -25.29
CA GLU A 162 2.50 -5.93 -26.02
C GLU A 162 1.09 -6.26 -25.50
N GLY A 163 0.90 -6.16 -24.18
CA GLY A 163 -0.40 -6.36 -23.53
C GLY A 163 -1.45 -5.33 -23.96
N SER A 164 -1.06 -4.06 -24.11
CA SER A 164 -1.95 -2.98 -24.54
C SER A 164 -2.52 -3.18 -25.95
N LYS A 165 -1.80 -3.89 -26.83
CA LYS A 165 -2.23 -4.21 -28.20
C LYS A 165 -3.30 -5.31 -28.26
N LEU A 166 -3.53 -6.03 -27.17
CA LEU A 166 -4.47 -7.16 -27.13
C LEU A 166 -5.94 -6.73 -27.04
N VAL A 167 -6.19 -5.47 -26.70
CA VAL A 167 -7.53 -4.94 -26.41
C VAL A 167 -7.71 -3.57 -27.05
N GLN A 168 -8.95 -3.18 -27.27
CA GLN A 168 -9.31 -1.84 -27.73
C GLN A 168 -9.84 -1.03 -26.55
N PRO A 169 -9.63 0.30 -26.51
CA PRO A 169 -10.21 1.15 -25.47
C PRO A 169 -11.73 0.97 -25.38
N ARG A 170 -12.24 0.75 -24.17
CA ARG A 170 -13.67 0.58 -23.88
C ARG A 170 -14.19 1.67 -22.95
N TYR A 171 -13.37 2.07 -21.98
CA TYR A 171 -13.68 3.17 -21.08
C TYR A 171 -12.97 4.42 -21.58
N ASN A 172 -13.75 5.45 -21.90
CA ASN A 172 -13.20 6.71 -22.38
C ASN A 172 -12.95 7.61 -21.17
N LEU A 173 -11.87 7.36 -20.43
CA LEU A 173 -11.45 8.25 -19.35
C LEU A 173 -11.03 9.58 -19.99
N SER A 174 -11.77 10.65 -19.70
CA SER A 174 -11.23 12.00 -19.95
C SER A 174 -10.04 12.17 -19.02
N LEU A 175 -8.85 12.36 -19.57
CA LEU A 175 -7.70 12.66 -18.72
C LEU A 175 -8.01 13.94 -17.93
N PRO A 176 -7.57 14.06 -16.66
CA PRO A 176 -7.72 15.30 -15.90
C PRO A 176 -7.00 16.43 -16.66
N GLY A 177 -7.75 17.17 -17.49
CA GLY A 177 -7.20 18.15 -18.44
C GLY A 177 -7.96 18.26 -19.78
N ASP A 178 -8.65 17.21 -20.24
CA ASP A 178 -9.25 17.19 -21.59
C ASP A 178 -10.55 17.98 -21.75
N ASN A 179 -11.26 18.29 -20.65
CA ASN A 179 -12.53 19.03 -20.66
C ASN A 179 -12.44 20.46 -20.11
N LEU A 180 -11.24 21.03 -19.96
CA LEU A 180 -11.09 22.39 -19.48
C LEU A 180 -10.77 23.33 -20.65
N SER A 181 -11.79 24.10 -21.02
CA SER A 181 -11.63 25.45 -21.59
C SER A 181 -10.96 26.37 -20.55
N LEU A 182 -9.78 26.00 -20.07
CA LEU A 182 -8.96 26.83 -19.19
C LEU A 182 -7.83 27.48 -20.00
N PRO A 183 -7.39 28.68 -19.61
CA PRO A 183 -6.35 29.41 -20.30
C PRO A 183 -5.09 28.54 -20.41
N LYS A 184 -4.45 28.56 -21.59
CA LYS A 184 -3.30 27.74 -22.01
C LYS A 184 -2.01 27.82 -21.14
N ASN A 185 -2.08 28.39 -19.93
CA ASN A 185 -0.92 28.64 -19.07
C ASN A 185 -0.92 27.87 -17.73
N SER A 186 -1.76 26.85 -17.52
CA SER A 186 -1.72 26.11 -16.23
C SER A 186 -1.84 24.58 -16.30
N LEU A 187 -1.60 23.94 -17.44
CA LEU A 187 -1.62 22.47 -17.55
C LEU A 187 -0.22 21.94 -17.90
N SER A 188 0.66 21.90 -16.91
CA SER A 188 1.68 20.86 -16.86
C SER A 188 1.09 19.69 -16.07
N LEU A 189 1.26 18.45 -16.57
CA LEU A 189 1.20 17.25 -15.72
C LEU A 189 1.89 17.57 -14.40
N PRO A 190 1.35 17.18 -13.23
CA PRO A 190 1.99 17.47 -11.96
C PRO A 190 3.45 17.04 -12.06
N LYS A 191 4.36 18.01 -11.92
CA LYS A 191 5.79 17.75 -12.05
C LYS A 191 6.16 16.68 -11.03
N GLU A 192 7.15 15.86 -11.36
CA GLU A 192 7.73 14.91 -10.40
C GLU A 192 8.04 15.66 -9.09
N GLY A 193 7.32 15.33 -8.02
CA GLY A 193 7.45 15.98 -6.71
C GLY A 193 6.25 16.82 -6.20
N GLU A 194 5.21 17.08 -6.99
CA GLU A 194 4.05 17.86 -6.51
C GLU A 194 3.07 17.04 -5.65
N ASN A 195 2.99 15.72 -5.86
CA ASN A 195 2.17 14.81 -5.06
C ASN A 195 2.95 13.54 -4.73
N ILE A 196 2.72 12.96 -3.55
CA ILE A 196 3.33 11.69 -3.14
C ILE A 196 2.26 10.61 -2.94
N LEU A 197 2.58 9.38 -3.35
CA LEU A 197 1.86 8.20 -2.87
C LEU A 197 2.51 7.77 -1.56
N ILE A 198 1.72 7.72 -0.50
CA ILE A 198 2.19 7.42 0.84
C ILE A 198 1.17 6.56 1.57
N ASN A 199 1.63 5.58 2.34
CA ASN A 199 0.78 4.82 3.24
C ASN A 199 0.80 5.39 4.67
N GLY A 200 -0.15 4.97 5.52
CA GLY A 200 -0.28 5.51 6.88
C GLY A 200 0.98 5.39 7.73
N ASN A 201 1.67 4.25 7.70
CA ASN A 201 2.88 4.04 8.49
C ASN A 201 4.08 4.88 7.98
N GLN A 202 4.19 5.08 6.67
CA GLN A 202 5.17 6.03 6.10
C GLN A 202 4.84 7.46 6.49
N ALA A 203 3.56 7.84 6.53
CA ALA A 203 3.14 9.17 6.95
C ALA A 203 3.48 9.41 8.43
N ILE A 204 3.24 8.43 9.30
CA ILE A 204 3.66 8.46 10.71
C ILE A 204 5.19 8.64 10.81
N ALA A 205 5.96 7.83 10.08
CA ALA A 205 7.41 7.89 10.10
C ALA A 205 7.94 9.25 9.61
N LEU A 206 7.43 9.77 8.48
CA LEU A 206 7.79 11.09 7.97
C LEU A 206 7.40 12.21 8.94
N GLY A 207 6.23 12.11 9.56
CA GLY A 207 5.78 13.06 10.59
C GLY A 207 6.72 13.06 11.79
N ALA A 208 7.15 11.89 12.26
CA ALA A 208 8.13 11.76 13.34
C ALA A 208 9.48 12.39 12.98
N LEU A 209 9.98 12.15 11.76
CA LEU A 209 11.22 12.77 11.27
C LEU A 209 11.09 14.29 11.14
N ALA A 210 9.99 14.78 10.58
CA ALA A 210 9.71 16.21 10.44
C ALA A 210 9.58 16.92 11.80
N ALA A 211 9.06 16.21 12.81
CA ALA A 211 9.01 16.66 14.20
C ALA A 211 10.37 16.52 14.93
N GLY A 212 11.45 16.11 14.26
CA GLY A 212 12.77 15.99 14.86
C GLY A 212 12.92 14.84 15.85
N CYS A 213 12.18 13.73 15.66
CA CYS A 213 12.43 12.49 16.38
C CYS A 213 13.86 11.99 16.12
N LYS A 214 14.58 11.63 17.18
CA LYS A 214 16.00 11.22 17.13
C LYS A 214 16.26 9.82 17.67
N PHE A 215 15.24 9.20 18.28
CA PHE A 215 15.32 7.82 18.74
C PHE A 215 14.00 7.10 18.51
N TYR A 216 14.06 5.95 17.83
CA TYR A 216 12.93 5.04 17.70
C TYR A 216 13.35 3.64 18.13
N SER A 217 12.56 2.98 18.96
CA SER A 217 12.78 1.57 19.29
C SER A 217 11.49 0.79 19.23
N ALA A 218 11.51 -0.43 18.71
CA ALA A 218 10.31 -1.27 18.63
C ALA A 218 10.67 -2.75 18.51
N TYR A 219 9.70 -3.59 18.86
CA TYR A 219 9.70 -5.00 18.48
C TYR A 219 8.84 -5.20 17.21
N PRO A 220 9.26 -6.03 16.23
CA PRO A 220 8.50 -6.24 15.02
C PRO A 220 7.11 -6.86 15.27
N MET A 221 6.05 -6.06 15.12
CA MET A 221 4.66 -6.54 15.11
C MET A 221 3.83 -5.95 13.96
N THR A 222 3.06 -6.78 13.26
CA THR A 222 2.12 -6.32 12.23
C THR A 222 0.94 -5.58 12.89
N PRO A 223 0.48 -4.42 12.38
CA PRO A 223 0.96 -3.71 11.18
C PRO A 223 2.04 -2.64 11.42
N SER A 224 2.49 -2.39 12.65
CA SER A 224 3.39 -1.27 12.97
C SER A 224 4.83 -1.41 12.48
N THR A 225 5.31 -2.63 12.19
CA THR A 225 6.71 -2.89 11.78
C THR A 225 7.21 -2.01 10.64
N SER A 226 6.35 -1.63 9.69
CA SER A 226 6.79 -0.83 8.55
C SER A 226 7.16 0.62 8.91
N ILE A 227 6.74 1.12 10.07
CA ILE A 227 7.24 2.39 10.63
C ILE A 227 8.74 2.24 10.92
N MET A 228 9.12 1.20 11.67
CA MET A 228 10.51 0.89 12.00
C MET A 228 11.36 0.69 10.74
N ASN A 229 10.88 -0.09 9.77
CA ASN A 229 11.61 -0.34 8.53
C ASN A 229 11.86 0.94 7.74
N TYR A 230 10.88 1.85 7.68
CA TYR A 230 11.05 3.12 6.99
C TYR A 230 12.06 4.02 7.69
N LEU A 231 11.94 4.19 9.01
CA LEU A 231 12.89 4.98 9.80
C LEU A 231 14.30 4.39 9.71
N ALA A 232 14.44 3.07 9.78
CA ALA A 232 15.71 2.35 9.63
C ALA A 232 16.38 2.67 8.28
N SER A 233 15.59 2.70 7.20
CA SER A 233 16.09 3.09 5.86
C SER A 233 16.55 4.55 5.76
N LYS A 234 16.23 5.39 6.77
CA LYS A 234 16.54 6.82 6.85
C LYS A 234 17.49 7.20 7.99
N MET A 235 18.07 6.23 8.69
CA MET A 235 18.94 6.48 9.85
C MET A 235 20.08 7.46 9.55
N MET A 236 20.77 7.27 8.43
CA MET A 236 21.91 8.12 8.04
C MET A 236 21.43 9.50 7.56
N ASP A 237 20.42 9.55 6.69
CA ASP A 237 19.92 10.80 6.10
C ASP A 237 19.30 11.73 7.14
N ALA A 238 18.60 11.16 8.13
CA ALA A 238 17.84 11.91 9.13
C ALA A 238 18.53 11.97 10.52
N GLU A 239 19.70 11.35 10.65
CA GLU A 239 20.46 11.24 11.89
C GLU A 239 19.58 10.77 13.06
N ILE A 240 18.85 9.67 12.84
CA ILE A 240 17.97 9.02 13.83
C ILE A 240 18.56 7.66 14.21
N VAL A 241 18.50 7.33 15.50
CA VAL A 241 18.81 5.97 15.98
C VAL A 241 17.53 5.14 15.94
N VAL A 242 17.60 3.97 15.30
CA VAL A 242 16.50 3.01 15.22
C VAL A 242 16.99 1.69 15.78
N GLU A 243 16.40 1.25 16.89
CA GLU A 243 16.78 0.01 17.58
C GLU A 243 15.66 -1.02 17.49
N GLN A 244 15.99 -2.22 17.02
CA GLN A 244 15.08 -3.35 17.09
C GLN A 244 15.28 -4.05 18.44
N ALA A 245 14.39 -3.78 19.39
CA ALA A 245 14.44 -4.39 20.71
C ALA A 245 14.05 -5.88 20.66
N GLU A 246 14.38 -6.60 21.74
CA GLU A 246 14.07 -8.02 21.92
C GLU A 246 12.59 -8.30 22.19
N ASP A 247 11.88 -7.34 22.79
CA ASP A 247 10.44 -7.35 23.07
C ASP A 247 9.90 -5.92 23.26
N GLU A 248 8.59 -5.80 23.44
CA GLU A 248 7.92 -4.51 23.65
C GLU A 248 8.26 -3.84 24.99
N ILE A 249 8.66 -4.59 26.02
CA ILE A 249 9.04 -4.06 27.33
C ILE A 249 10.39 -3.34 27.21
N ALA A 250 11.35 -3.97 26.54
CA ALA A 250 12.64 -3.37 26.23
C ALA A 250 12.48 -2.15 25.32
N ALA A 251 11.64 -2.25 24.29
CA ALA A 251 11.38 -1.13 23.36
C ALA A 251 10.88 0.12 24.08
N ILE A 252 9.83 0.04 24.91
CA ILE A 252 9.32 1.23 25.59
C ILE A 252 10.35 1.80 26.57
N ASN A 253 11.06 0.95 27.31
CA ASN A 253 12.05 1.42 28.29
C ASN A 253 13.29 2.05 27.63
N MET A 254 13.73 1.56 26.47
CA MET A 254 14.77 2.22 25.66
C MET A 254 14.31 3.60 25.20
N ALA A 255 13.08 3.72 24.69
CA ALA A 255 12.53 5.02 24.26
C ALA A 255 12.39 6.01 25.43
N ILE A 256 11.95 5.56 26.61
CA ILE A 256 11.91 6.39 27.83
C ILE A 256 13.32 6.85 28.21
N GLY A 257 14.30 5.94 28.22
CA GLY A 257 15.69 6.29 28.52
C GLY A 257 16.27 7.32 27.56
N ALA A 258 16.02 7.17 26.26
CA ALA A 258 16.44 8.14 25.24
C ALA A 258 15.76 9.51 25.44
N SER A 259 14.47 9.52 25.78
CA SER A 259 13.73 10.75 26.06
C SER A 259 14.25 11.46 27.31
N TYR A 260 14.50 10.70 28.39
CA TYR A 260 15.11 11.21 29.61
C TYR A 260 16.50 11.83 29.37
N ALA A 261 17.28 11.29 28.42
CA ALA A 261 18.55 11.85 28.00
C ALA A 261 18.43 13.10 27.09
N GLY A 262 17.22 13.51 26.71
CA GLY A 262 16.93 14.73 25.95
C GLY A 262 16.59 14.53 24.47
N ALA A 263 16.53 13.29 23.97
CA ALA A 263 16.11 13.02 22.60
C ALA A 263 14.58 13.08 22.46
N ARG A 264 14.05 13.51 21.32
CA ARG A 264 12.65 13.21 20.99
C ARG A 264 12.56 11.73 20.62
N ALA A 265 11.89 10.94 21.46
CA ALA A 265 11.81 9.50 21.32
C ALA A 265 10.39 9.01 21.01
N MET A 266 10.33 7.91 20.26
CA MET A 266 9.09 7.26 19.85
C MET A 266 9.23 5.74 19.88
N THR A 267 8.13 5.03 20.09
CA THR A 267 8.02 3.59 19.82
C THR A 267 6.76 3.30 19.00
N GLY A 268 6.65 2.09 18.45
CA GLY A 268 5.49 1.67 17.66
C GLY A 268 5.15 0.20 17.89
N THR A 269 3.86 -0.08 18.01
CA THR A 269 3.32 -1.38 18.41
C THR A 269 1.86 -1.53 17.93
N SER A 270 1.14 -2.51 18.45
CA SER A 270 -0.27 -2.82 18.23
C SER A 270 -0.84 -3.39 19.54
N GLY A 271 -2.14 -3.64 19.67
CA GLY A 271 -2.80 -3.93 20.95
C GLY A 271 -2.11 -4.96 21.85
N GLY A 272 -1.62 -6.08 21.30
CA GLY A 272 -0.90 -7.10 22.05
C GLY A 272 0.43 -6.61 22.66
N GLY A 273 1.21 -5.87 21.89
CA GLY A 273 2.47 -5.30 22.36
C GLY A 273 2.26 -4.07 23.24
N PHE A 274 1.23 -3.25 22.98
CA PHE A 274 0.83 -2.16 23.88
C PHE A 274 0.47 -2.70 25.27
N SER A 275 -0.15 -3.88 25.35
CA SER A 275 -0.43 -4.57 26.62
C SER A 275 0.82 -4.86 27.44
N LEU A 276 1.95 -5.16 26.80
CA LEU A 276 3.24 -5.36 27.48
C LEU A 276 3.89 -4.03 27.90
N MET A 277 3.60 -2.93 27.18
CA MET A 277 4.15 -1.61 27.44
C MET A 277 3.48 -0.87 28.62
N VAL A 278 2.37 -1.38 29.17
CA VAL A 278 1.53 -0.66 30.15
C VAL A 278 2.30 -0.18 31.39
N GLU A 279 3.25 -0.98 31.88
CA GLU A 279 4.09 -0.57 33.01
C GLU A 279 5.04 0.58 32.63
N GLY A 280 5.71 0.48 31.49
CA GLY A 280 6.57 1.54 30.95
C GLY A 280 5.80 2.83 30.68
N LEU A 281 4.56 2.73 30.18
CA LEU A 281 3.69 3.90 30.01
C LEU A 281 3.42 4.62 31.35
N GLY A 282 3.17 3.85 32.41
CA GLY A 282 3.01 4.37 33.77
C GLY A 282 4.28 5.06 34.28
N LEU A 283 5.45 4.47 34.01
CA LEU A 283 6.75 5.06 34.34
C LEU A 283 6.96 6.40 33.62
N ALA A 284 6.67 6.48 32.32
CA ALA A 284 6.78 7.72 31.55
C ALA A 284 5.88 8.82 32.11
N GLY A 285 4.63 8.47 32.48
CA GLY A 285 3.69 9.40 33.10
C GLY A 285 4.16 9.90 34.48
N MET A 286 4.63 8.99 35.34
CA MET A 286 5.13 9.33 36.68
C MET A 286 6.38 10.22 36.64
N LEU A 287 7.27 9.99 35.69
CA LEU A 287 8.51 10.76 35.54
C LEU A 287 8.34 12.05 34.70
N GLU A 288 7.14 12.30 34.18
CA GLU A 288 6.86 13.40 33.24
C GLU A 288 7.78 13.37 31.99
N VAL A 289 8.14 12.16 31.53
CA VAL A 289 9.02 11.96 30.38
C VAL A 289 8.20 11.96 29.08
N PRO A 290 8.48 12.87 28.12
CA PRO A 290 7.75 12.92 26.86
C PRO A 290 7.97 11.66 26.03
N LEU A 291 6.90 10.97 25.63
CA LEU A 291 7.00 9.79 24.77
C LEU A 291 5.80 9.71 23.82
N VAL A 292 6.05 9.38 22.56
CA VAL A 292 5.02 9.05 21.58
C VAL A 292 5.01 7.54 21.34
N ILE A 293 3.83 6.92 21.42
CA ILE A 293 3.62 5.50 21.11
C ILE A 293 2.66 5.43 19.92
N ALA A 294 3.12 4.93 18.78
CA ALA A 294 2.23 4.58 17.68
C ALA A 294 1.58 3.21 17.96
N GLU A 295 0.37 3.24 18.50
CA GLU A 295 -0.49 2.06 18.63
C GLU A 295 -1.27 1.90 17.33
N VAL A 296 -0.82 0.97 16.47
CA VAL A 296 -1.44 0.71 15.17
C VAL A 296 -2.43 -0.43 15.32
N GLN A 297 -3.69 -0.07 15.63
CA GLN A 297 -4.77 -0.99 15.96
C GLN A 297 -4.95 -2.11 14.93
N ARG A 298 -5.18 -3.32 15.44
CA ARG A 298 -5.59 -4.51 14.68
C ARG A 298 -6.58 -5.32 15.53
N PRO A 299 -7.37 -6.22 14.92
CA PRO A 299 -8.35 -6.97 15.69
C PRO A 299 -7.74 -7.82 16.80
N GLY A 300 -8.33 -7.72 17.99
CA GLY A 300 -8.08 -8.56 19.15
C GLY A 300 -9.21 -9.57 19.39
N PRO A 301 -9.32 -10.13 20.61
CA PRO A 301 -8.32 -10.10 21.69
C PRO A 301 -7.09 -10.95 21.34
N VAL A 302 -6.04 -10.84 22.15
CA VAL A 302 -4.76 -11.58 22.01
C VAL A 302 -4.15 -11.43 20.61
N THR A 303 -3.84 -12.54 19.91
CA THR A 303 -3.35 -12.49 18.53
C THR A 303 -4.37 -11.92 17.56
N GLY A 304 -5.67 -12.21 17.79
CA GLY A 304 -6.79 -11.84 16.92
C GLY A 304 -6.53 -12.09 15.43
N PHE A 305 -6.69 -11.06 14.60
CA PHE A 305 -6.45 -11.12 13.15
C PHE A 305 -5.37 -10.12 12.72
N PRO A 306 -4.08 -10.50 12.71
CA PRO A 306 -2.97 -9.56 12.53
C PRO A 306 -2.97 -8.75 11.23
N THR A 307 -3.64 -9.24 10.19
CA THR A 307 -3.68 -8.65 8.84
C THR A 307 -5.04 -8.05 8.49
N ARG A 308 -5.86 -7.76 9.51
CA ARG A 308 -7.16 -7.11 9.39
C ARG A 308 -7.17 -5.82 10.20
N THR A 309 -8.21 -5.03 10.07
CA THR A 309 -8.36 -3.75 10.77
C THR A 309 -9.55 -3.78 11.73
N GLU A 310 -9.40 -3.16 12.90
CA GLU A 310 -10.44 -2.90 13.90
C GLU A 310 -10.02 -1.63 14.68
N GLN A 311 -10.96 -0.98 15.34
CA GLN A 311 -10.72 0.15 16.26
C GLN A 311 -11.13 -0.23 17.70
N GLY A 312 -10.63 -1.38 18.17
CA GLY A 312 -11.06 -2.03 19.40
C GLY A 312 -10.31 -1.57 20.66
N ASP A 313 -9.18 -0.88 20.50
CA ASP A 313 -8.23 -0.65 21.60
C ASP A 313 -8.47 0.66 22.36
N LEU A 314 -9.35 1.55 21.86
CA LEU A 314 -9.54 2.90 22.41
C LEU A 314 -9.76 2.91 23.93
N LYS A 315 -10.71 2.11 24.44
CA LYS A 315 -11.00 2.08 25.89
C LYS A 315 -9.83 1.60 26.71
N PHE A 316 -9.05 0.67 26.16
CA PHE A 316 -7.87 0.16 26.82
C PHE A 316 -6.76 1.21 26.85
N VAL A 317 -6.45 1.86 25.72
CA VAL A 317 -5.40 2.89 25.62
C VAL A 317 -5.67 4.09 26.55
N ILE A 318 -6.92 4.56 26.66
CA ILE A 318 -7.24 5.71 27.52
C ILE A 318 -7.11 5.41 29.02
N SER A 319 -7.31 4.15 29.43
CA SER A 319 -7.30 3.74 30.83
C SER A 319 -6.08 2.88 31.19
N ALA A 320 -5.09 2.78 30.31
CA ALA A 320 -3.94 1.92 30.53
C ALA A 320 -3.08 2.42 31.72
N SER A 321 -2.54 1.43 32.46
CA SER A 321 -1.67 1.56 33.64
C SER A 321 -2.41 1.80 34.96
N GLN A 322 -1.81 1.34 36.05
CA GLN A 322 -2.32 1.54 37.40
C GLN A 322 -2.16 3.01 37.85
N GLY A 323 -3.14 3.50 38.62
CA GLY A 323 -3.14 4.89 39.11
C GLY A 323 -3.59 5.90 38.03
N GLU A 324 -3.20 7.17 38.21
CA GLU A 324 -3.66 8.28 37.40
C GLU A 324 -2.49 9.14 36.93
N PHE A 325 -2.46 9.46 35.63
CA PHE A 325 -1.56 10.43 35.03
C PHE A 325 -2.16 10.91 33.72
N PRO A 326 -1.82 12.13 33.26
CA PRO A 326 -2.30 12.62 31.98
C PRO A 326 -1.67 11.83 30.83
N ARG A 327 -2.49 11.46 29.85
CA ARG A 327 -2.06 10.90 28.56
C ARG A 327 -2.90 11.50 27.45
N MET A 328 -2.26 11.83 26.33
CA MET A 328 -2.94 12.35 25.15
C MET A 328 -3.15 11.22 24.15
N VAL A 329 -4.39 11.06 23.69
CA VAL A 329 -4.78 10.07 22.68
C VAL A 329 -5.41 10.84 21.52
N ILE A 330 -4.86 10.66 20.31
CA ILE A 330 -5.25 11.36 19.07
C ILE A 330 -5.67 10.37 17.99
#